data_AF-A0A833G2K6-F1
#
_entry.id   AF-A0A833G2K6-F1
#
_cell.length_a   1.000
_cell.length_b   1.000
_cell.length_c   1.000
_cell.angle_alpha   90.00
_cell.angle_beta   90.00
_cell.angle_gamma   90.00
#
_symmetry.space_group_name_H-M   'P 1'
#
loop_
_entity.id
_entity.type
_entity.pdbx_description
1 polymer ?
#
loop_
_entity_poly.entity_id
_entity_poly.type
_entity_poly.pdbx_seq_one_letter_code
_entity_poly.pdbx_strand_id
1 'polypeptide(L)'
;MAETKFLTAPVKTDKMPAGIPYIIGNEAAERFCFYGMRAILVVYMTQYLLSPAGGLDVMTESEANENYHLFVSLNYFLPVFGALLASFALSRTKRLKAMLRELFAAHRHLAIAWGALFILA
;
A
#
# COMPACT_ATOMS: atom_id res chain seq x y z
N MET A 1 31.87 -9.21 11.60
CA MET A 1 30.40 -9.24 11.53
C MET A 1 29.93 -10.05 12.73
N ALA A 2 29.35 -9.44 13.76
CA ALA A 2 28.90 -10.16 14.94
C ALA A 2 27.75 -11.11 14.56
N GLU A 3 27.86 -12.40 14.91
CA GLU A 3 26.76 -13.35 14.76
C GLU A 3 25.67 -13.02 15.79
N THR A 4 24.69 -12.20 15.39
CA THR A 4 23.48 -12.00 16.17
C THR A 4 22.60 -13.24 16.04
N LYS A 5 22.65 -14.10 17.06
CA LYS A 5 21.75 -15.26 17.20
C LYS A 5 20.31 -14.77 17.23
N PHE A 6 19.56 -15.04 16.16
CA PHE A 6 18.13 -14.69 16.08
C PHE A 6 17.36 -15.38 17.21
N LEU A 7 16.51 -14.63 17.90
CA LEU A 7 15.64 -15.18 18.93
C LEU A 7 14.58 -16.08 18.27
N THR A 8 14.47 -17.32 18.73
CA THR A 8 13.47 -18.30 18.26
C THR A 8 12.21 -18.30 19.12
N ALA A 9 12.21 -17.56 20.22
CA ALA A 9 11.08 -17.38 21.11
C ALA A 9 11.06 -15.93 21.65
N PRO A 10 9.88 -15.37 21.95
CA PRO A 10 9.78 -14.08 22.61
C PRO A 10 10.48 -14.13 23.97
N VAL A 11 11.11 -13.02 24.35
CA VAL A 11 11.70 -12.87 25.69
C VAL A 11 10.57 -13.00 26.71
N LYS A 12 10.69 -13.93 27.66
CA LYS A 12 9.74 -14.04 28.78
C LYS A 12 9.82 -12.76 29.61
N THR A 13 8.79 -11.93 29.51
CA THR A 13 8.62 -10.71 30.28
C THR A 13 7.14 -10.57 30.62
N ASP A 14 6.84 -10.18 31.86
CA ASP A 14 5.48 -9.88 32.30
C ASP A 14 5.05 -8.45 31.90
N LYS A 15 5.99 -7.67 31.33
CA LYS A 15 5.78 -6.29 30.88
C LYS A 15 5.59 -6.24 29.37
N MET A 16 4.79 -5.29 28.91
CA MET A 16 4.60 -5.02 27.49
C MET A 16 5.95 -4.70 26.81
N PRO A 17 6.28 -5.33 25.66
CA PRO A 17 7.54 -5.07 24.97
C PRO A 17 7.70 -3.58 24.63
N ALA A 18 8.92 -3.07 24.77
CA ALA A 18 9.21 -1.64 24.61
C ALA A 18 8.85 -1.07 23.22
N GLY A 19 8.71 -1.91 22.19
CA GLY A 19 8.29 -1.49 20.85
C GLY A 19 6.79 -1.23 20.68
N ILE A 20 5.93 -1.80 21.54
CA ILE A 20 4.47 -1.72 21.37
C ILE A 20 3.93 -0.29 21.47
N PRO A 21 4.36 0.57 22.42
CA PRO A 21 3.89 1.95 22.46
C PRO A 21 4.20 2.74 21.18
N TYR A 22 5.36 2.49 20.56
CA TYR A 22 5.74 3.15 19.30
C TYR A 22 4.87 2.68 18.14
N ILE A 23 4.54 1.38 18.07
CA ILE A 23 3.64 0.82 17.04
C ILE A 23 2.24 1.44 17.18
N ILE A 24 1.72 1.53 18.41
CA ILE A 24 0.39 2.11 18.67
C ILE A 24 0.38 3.60 18.31
N GLY A 25 1.43 4.35 18.67
CA GLY A 25 1.55 5.77 18.32
C GLY A 25 1.58 5.99 16.82
N ASN A 26 2.32 5.14 16.08
CA ASN A 26 2.36 5.18 14.62
C ASN A 26 0.98 4.88 14.02
N GLU A 27 0.32 3.81 14.46
CA GLU A 27 -1.03 3.44 13.99
C GLU A 27 -2.04 4.56 14.26
N ALA A 28 -1.97 5.20 15.43
CA ALA A 28 -2.82 6.33 15.76
C ALA A 28 -2.55 7.54 14.85
N ALA A 29 -1.29 7.84 14.54
CA ALA A 29 -0.92 8.89 13.62
C ALA A 29 -1.40 8.59 12.19
N GLU A 30 -1.24 7.36 11.72
CA GLU A 30 -1.74 6.92 10.40
C GLU A 30 -3.26 7.08 10.29
N ARG A 31 -4.01 6.63 11.31
CA ARG A 31 -5.47 6.78 11.35
C ARG A 31 -5.89 8.25 11.41
N PHE A 32 -5.19 9.07 12.20
CA PHE A 32 -5.46 10.51 12.28
C PHE A 32 -5.28 11.18 10.91
N CYS A 33 -4.15 10.94 10.24
CA CYS A 33 -3.89 11.49 8.91
C CYS A 33 -4.88 10.97 7.86
N PHE A 34 -5.27 9.69 7.92
CA PHE A 34 -6.22 9.10 6.99
C PHE A 34 -7.63 9.71 7.10
N TYR A 35 -8.18 9.79 8.31
CA TYR A 35 -9.51 10.39 8.51
C TYR A 35 -9.47 11.91 8.31
N GLY A 36 -8.40 12.57 8.72
CA GLY A 36 -8.19 14.01 8.49
C GLY A 36 -8.19 14.35 7.00
N MET A 37 -7.42 13.60 6.21
CA MET A 37 -7.37 13.80 4.76
C MET A 37 -8.75 13.57 4.12
N ARG A 38 -9.46 12.51 4.50
CA ARG A 38 -10.81 12.24 3.96
C ARG A 38 -11.82 13.33 4.27
N ALA A 39 -11.72 13.97 5.42
CA ALA A 39 -12.62 15.04 5.83
C ALA A 39 -12.41 16.33 5.03
N ILE A 40 -11.16 16.68 4.68
CA ILE A 40 -10.83 17.97 4.08
C ILE A 40 -10.64 17.93 2.57
N LEU A 41 -10.35 16.77 1.98
CA LEU A 41 -9.85 16.67 0.60
C LEU A 41 -10.86 17.20 -0.43
N VAL A 42 -12.14 16.82 -0.34
CA VAL A 42 -13.19 17.29 -1.27
C VAL A 42 -13.45 18.80 -1.11
N VAL A 43 -13.48 19.28 0.13
CA VAL A 43 -13.63 20.72 0.41
C VAL A 43 -12.45 21.51 -0.15
N TYR A 44 -11.24 21.00 0.00
CA TYR A 44 -10.04 21.61 -0.56
C TYR A 44 -10.11 21.71 -2.09
N MET A 45 -10.46 20.61 -2.78
CA MET A 45 -10.55 20.59 -4.25
C MET A 45 -11.64 21.51 -4.81
N THR A 46 -12.75 21.68 -4.08
CA THR A 46 -13.90 22.47 -4.56
C THR A 46 -13.88 23.94 -4.15
N GLN A 47 -13.12 24.32 -3.10
CA GLN A 47 -13.17 25.68 -2.54
C GLN A 47 -11.81 26.37 -2.47
N TYR A 48 -10.71 25.62 -2.35
CA TYR A 48 -9.40 26.18 -2.00
C TYR A 48 -8.27 25.74 -2.95
N LEU A 49 -8.60 25.07 -4.05
CA LEU A 49 -7.60 24.61 -5.02
C LEU A 49 -7.04 25.81 -5.80
N LEU A 50 -5.72 25.88 -5.87
CA LEU A 50 -4.99 27.00 -6.47
C LEU A 50 -4.19 26.53 -7.68
N SER A 51 -4.26 27.30 -8.75
CA SER A 51 -3.37 27.17 -9.90
C SER A 51 -1.93 27.58 -9.54
N PRO A 52 -0.92 27.13 -10.30
CA PRO A 52 0.47 27.58 -10.13
C PRO A 52 0.66 29.11 -10.24
N ALA A 53 -0.29 29.82 -10.87
CA ALA A 53 -0.30 31.27 -10.99
C ALA A 53 -0.96 31.99 -9.79
N GLY A 54 -1.44 31.23 -8.79
CA GLY A 54 -2.07 31.77 -7.57
C GLY A 54 -3.56 32.11 -7.70
N GLY A 55 -4.17 31.90 -8.88
CA GLY A 55 -5.62 32.00 -9.06
C GLY A 55 -6.34 30.74 -8.57
N LEU A 56 -7.59 30.88 -8.12
CA LEU A 56 -8.46 29.73 -7.78
C LEU A 56 -8.75 28.90 -9.03
N ASP A 57 -8.47 27.61 -8.95
CA ASP A 57 -8.70 26.62 -10.00
C ASP A 57 -9.47 25.45 -9.39
N VAL A 58 -10.70 25.74 -8.97
CA VAL A 58 -11.54 24.79 -8.24
C VAL A 58 -12.18 23.78 -9.17
N MET A 59 -12.26 22.53 -8.70
CA MET A 59 -12.91 21.44 -9.43
C MET A 59 -14.42 21.45 -9.21
N THR A 60 -15.17 20.90 -10.16
CA THR A 60 -16.58 20.57 -9.93
C THR A 60 -16.71 19.46 -8.88
N GLU A 61 -17.88 19.36 -8.25
CA GLU A 61 -18.14 18.32 -7.25
C GLU A 61 -17.99 16.91 -7.83
N SER A 62 -18.34 16.71 -9.11
CA SER A 62 -18.16 15.42 -9.79
C SER A 62 -16.68 15.04 -9.92
N GLU A 63 -15.86 15.96 -10.42
CA GLU A 63 -14.41 15.73 -10.59
C GLU A 63 -13.71 15.53 -9.24
N ALA A 64 -14.10 16.30 -8.23
CA ALA A 64 -13.58 16.15 -6.88
C ALA A 64 -13.91 14.77 -6.28
N ASN A 65 -15.12 14.26 -6.50
CA ASN A 65 -15.53 12.93 -6.03
C ASN A 65 -14.80 11.81 -6.78
N GLU A 66 -14.61 11.93 -8.08
CA GLU A 66 -13.82 10.97 -8.88
C GLU A 66 -12.38 10.85 -8.32
N ASN A 67 -11.71 11.98 -8.12
CA ASN A 67 -10.37 12.03 -7.55
C ASN A 67 -10.32 11.50 -6.11
N TYR A 68 -11.34 11.79 -5.29
CA TYR A 68 -11.45 11.24 -3.95
C TYR A 68 -11.56 9.71 -3.95
N HIS A 69 -12.40 9.14 -4.82
CA HIS A 69 -12.53 7.70 -4.95
C HIS A 69 -11.26 7.04 -5.50
N LEU A 70 -10.56 7.71 -6.42
CA LEU A 70 -9.26 7.28 -6.88
C LEU A 70 -8.24 7.26 -5.72
N PHE A 71 -8.17 8.31 -4.92
CA PHE A 71 -7.30 8.37 -3.74
C PHE A 71 -7.60 7.23 -2.75
N VAL A 72 -8.87 7.01 -2.43
CA VAL A 72 -9.27 5.93 -1.52
C VAL A 72 -8.93 4.55 -2.10
N SER A 73 -9.18 4.32 -3.38
CA SER A 73 -8.85 3.03 -4.02
C SER A 73 -7.35 2.77 -4.02
N LEU A 74 -6.52 3.79 -4.28
CA LEU A 74 -5.07 3.70 -4.18
C LEU A 74 -4.60 3.39 -2.76
N ASN A 75 -5.21 3.99 -1.72
CA ASN A 75 -4.86 3.69 -0.34
C ASN A 75 -5.13 2.23 0.05
N TYR A 76 -6.09 1.56 -0.59
CA TYR A 76 -6.31 0.12 -0.40
C TYR A 76 -5.41 -0.74 -1.30
N PHE A 77 -5.08 -0.25 -2.50
CA PHE A 77 -4.26 -0.98 -3.47
C PHE A 77 -2.77 -0.97 -3.13
N LEU A 78 -2.22 0.19 -2.77
CA LEU A 78 -0.79 0.40 -2.52
C LEU A 78 -0.23 -0.49 -1.40
N PRO A 79 -0.91 -0.72 -0.25
CA PRO A 79 -0.42 -1.64 0.77
C PRO A 79 -0.32 -3.09 0.28
N VAL A 80 -1.28 -3.56 -0.53
CA VAL A 80 -1.25 -4.90 -1.12
C VAL A 80 -0.07 -5.01 -2.09
N PHE A 81 0.07 -4.04 -2.99
CA PHE A 81 1.17 -3.98 -3.93
C PHE A 81 2.54 -3.86 -3.23
N GLY A 82 2.61 -3.00 -2.20
CA GLY A 82 3.80 -2.80 -1.36
C GLY A 82 4.19 -4.05 -0.59
N ALA A 83 3.24 -4.82 -0.07
CA ALA A 83 3.51 -6.10 0.58
C ALA A 83 4.11 -7.13 -0.39
N LEU A 84 3.64 -7.16 -1.65
CA LEU A 84 4.21 -8.00 -2.71
C LEU A 84 5.65 -7.57 -3.05
N LEU A 85 5.89 -6.26 -3.20
CA LEU A 85 7.22 -5.71 -3.46
C LEU A 85 8.20 -5.96 -2.29
N ALA A 86 7.77 -5.71 -1.06
CA ALA A 86 8.58 -5.94 0.14
C ALA A 86 8.92 -7.43 0.29
N SER A 87 7.99 -8.32 -0.07
CA SER A 87 8.25 -9.76 -0.10
C SER A 87 9.32 -10.15 -1.12
N PHE A 88 9.38 -9.47 -2.26
CA PHE A 88 10.43 -9.70 -3.27
C PHE A 88 11.79 -9.13 -2.83
N ALA A 89 11.81 -7.89 -2.35
CA ALA A 89 13.02 -7.15 -2.02
C ALA A 89 13.67 -7.58 -0.70
N LEU A 90 12.88 -7.85 0.34
CA LEU A 90 13.36 -7.98 1.73
C LEU A 90 13.45 -9.43 2.23
N SER A 91 12.96 -10.41 1.49
CA SER A 91 12.97 -11.79 1.97
C SER A 91 14.39 -12.38 1.96
N ARG A 92 14.85 -12.78 3.16
CA ARG A 92 16.08 -13.59 3.34
C ARG A 92 15.85 -15.06 2.95
N THR A 93 14.60 -15.53 2.94
CA THR A 93 14.22 -16.92 2.67
C THR A 93 13.93 -17.16 1.18
N LYS A 94 14.64 -18.13 0.57
CA LYS A 94 14.47 -18.53 -0.84
C LYS A 94 13.05 -19.03 -1.16
N ARG A 95 12.33 -19.56 -0.17
CA ARG A 95 10.98 -20.14 -0.32
C ARG A 95 9.92 -19.10 -0.72
N LEU A 96 9.89 -17.95 -0.05
CA LEU A 96 8.88 -16.92 -0.35
C LEU A 96 9.08 -16.34 -1.76
N LYS A 97 10.34 -16.10 -2.17
CA LYS A 97 10.66 -15.69 -3.55
C LYS A 97 10.35 -16.77 -4.60
N ALA A 98 10.45 -18.04 -4.25
CA ALA A 98 10.11 -19.14 -5.15
C ALA A 98 8.60 -19.22 -5.38
N MET A 99 7.79 -19.17 -4.32
CA MET A 99 6.33 -19.17 -4.42
C MET A 99 5.80 -17.98 -5.22
N LEU A 100 6.32 -16.77 -4.98
CA LEU A 100 5.95 -15.59 -5.78
C LEU A 100 6.35 -15.75 -7.26
N ARG A 101 7.53 -16.28 -7.57
CA ARG A 101 7.95 -16.53 -8.97
C ARG A 101 7.06 -17.54 -9.67
N GLU A 102 6.67 -18.62 -9.00
CA GLU A 102 5.77 -19.63 -9.56
C GLU A 102 4.37 -19.06 -9.81
N LEU A 103 3.85 -18.23 -8.90
CA LEU A 103 2.58 -17.53 -9.10
C LEU A 103 2.62 -16.59 -10.32
N PHE A 104 3.69 -15.79 -10.46
CA PHE A 104 3.87 -14.92 -11.62
C PHE A 104 4.11 -15.71 -12.93
N ALA A 105 4.82 -16.83 -12.87
CA ALA A 105 5.00 -17.71 -14.02
C ALA A 105 3.66 -18.33 -14.46
N ALA A 106 2.84 -18.81 -13.52
CA ALA A 106 1.52 -19.37 -13.80
C ALA A 106 0.61 -18.34 -14.48
N HIS A 107 0.59 -17.09 -14.02
CA HIS A 107 -0.14 -16.01 -14.69
C HIS A 107 0.38 -15.72 -16.11
N ARG A 108 1.70 -15.76 -16.33
CA ARG A 108 2.28 -15.61 -17.67
C ARG A 108 1.87 -16.74 -18.61
N HIS A 109 1.86 -17.99 -18.14
CA HIS A 109 1.43 -19.14 -18.93
C HIS A 109 -0.06 -19.08 -19.27
N LEU A 110 -0.90 -18.64 -18.32
CA LEU A 110 -2.33 -18.43 -18.55
C LEU A 110 -2.59 -17.30 -19.58
N ALA A 111 -1.84 -16.20 -19.51
CA ALA A 111 -1.96 -15.10 -20.47
C ALA A 111 -1.56 -15.53 -21.90
N ILE A 112 -0.51 -16.34 -22.04
CA ILE A 112 -0.10 -16.89 -23.34
C ILE A 112 -1.16 -17.86 -23.90
N ALA A 113 -1.76 -18.70 -23.04
CA ALA A 113 -2.81 -19.62 -23.44
C ALA A 113 -4.09 -18.89 -23.89
N TRP A 114 -4.49 -17.84 -23.19
CA TRP A 114 -5.64 -17.01 -23.56
C TRP A 114 -5.37 -16.18 -24.84
N GLY A 115 -4.16 -15.65 -25.01
CA GLY A 115 -3.77 -14.93 -26.22
C GLY A 115 -3.73 -15.85 -27.46
N ALA A 116 -3.28 -17.09 -27.31
CA ALA A 116 -3.28 -18.07 -28.40
C ALA A 116 -4.71 -18.49 -28.80
N LEU A 117 -5.63 -18.59 -27.83
CA LEU A 117 -7.03 -18.93 -28.08
C LEU A 117 -7.77 -17.86 -28.92
N PHE A 118 -7.34 -16.59 -28.81
CA PHE A 118 -7.93 -15.46 -29.53
C PHE A 118 -7.42 -15.31 -30.98
N ILE A 119 -6.28 -15.93 -31.31
CA ILE A 119 -5.70 -15.92 -32.67
C ILE A 119 -6.24 -17.09 -33.52
N LEU A 120 -6.80 -18.11 -32.86
CA LEU A 120 -7.34 -19.33 -33.47
C LEU A 120 -8.88 -19.32 -33.61
N ALA A 121 -9.56 -18.27 -33.14
CA ALA A 121 -11.01 -18.05 -33.25
C ALA A 121 -11.29 -16.92 -34.26
#